data_AF-A0A372DZC8-F1
#
_entry.id   AF-A0A372DZC8-F1
#
_cell.length_a   1.000
_cell.length_b   1.000
_cell.length_c   1.000
_cell.angle_alpha   90.00
_cell.angle_beta   90.00
_cell.angle_gamma   90.00
#
_symmetry.space_group_name_H-M   'P 1'
#
loop_
_entity.id
_entity.type
_entity.pdbx_description
1 polymer ?
#
loop_
_entity_poly.entity_id
_entity_poly.type
_entity_poly.pdbx_seq_one_letter_code
_entity_poly.pdbx_strand_id
1 'polypeptide(L)'
;MKRTLLSSLLLSSALLLGACNNNPGEVGTEGMNAAAADANAATAAPLIDNPNVSSETEAPNPNAPVMTFAKTDHDFGDIQPNAVVKTTFEFTNTGKSPLIIENATAACGCTTPNWTKEPIAPGGKGIIDVQFDAHGKTGMQNKEVAIQANTQPSINKVVIKTNILPDGQNGPYRQ
;
A
#
# COMPACT_ATOMS: atom_id res chain seq x y z
N MET A 1 5.47 43.50 -35.13
CA MET A 1 4.08 43.58 -35.63
C MET A 1 3.16 43.07 -34.54
N LYS A 2 2.26 43.93 -34.04
CA LYS A 2 1.32 43.67 -32.93
C LYS A 2 0.04 43.03 -33.48
N ARG A 3 -0.54 42.08 -32.74
CA ARG A 3 -1.95 41.66 -32.93
C ARG A 3 -2.67 41.72 -31.58
N THR A 4 -3.37 42.83 -31.39
CA THR A 4 -4.44 43.11 -30.43
C THR A 4 -5.76 42.57 -30.99
N LEU A 5 -6.69 42.13 -30.13
CA LEU A 5 -8.17 42.08 -30.26
C LEU A 5 -8.70 41.50 -28.92
N LEU A 6 -9.06 42.29 -27.89
CA LEU A 6 -10.37 42.93 -27.61
C LEU A 6 -11.60 42.06 -27.95
N SER A 7 -12.45 41.68 -26.96
CA SER A 7 -13.55 42.52 -26.46
C SER A 7 -14.60 41.77 -25.60
N SER A 8 -14.99 42.40 -24.47
CA SER A 8 -16.32 42.51 -23.81
C SER A 8 -17.10 41.25 -23.36
N LEU A 9 -17.46 41.07 -22.07
CA LEU A 9 -18.36 41.82 -21.16
C LEU A 9 -19.86 41.46 -21.37
N LEU A 10 -20.53 40.99 -20.29
CA LEU A 10 -21.87 41.39 -19.77
C LEU A 10 -22.39 40.28 -18.82
N LEU A 11 -22.48 40.50 -17.50
CA LEU A 11 -23.51 41.19 -16.70
C LEU A 11 -24.76 40.33 -16.37
N SER A 12 -24.75 39.85 -15.11
CA SER A 12 -25.83 39.82 -14.11
C SER A 12 -27.26 39.42 -14.50
N SER A 13 -27.82 38.47 -13.74
CA SER A 13 -29.13 38.66 -13.12
C SER A 13 -29.26 37.86 -11.84
N ALA A 14 -29.90 38.50 -10.87
CA ALA A 14 -29.87 38.23 -9.46
C ALA A 14 -31.24 37.77 -8.94
N LEU A 15 -31.22 37.34 -7.67
CA LEU A 15 -32.29 37.37 -6.68
C LEU A 15 -33.52 36.46 -6.87
N LEU A 16 -33.67 35.56 -5.90
CA LEU A 16 -34.94 35.38 -5.19
C LEU A 16 -34.69 35.49 -3.68
N LEU A 17 -35.63 36.16 -3.02
CA LEU A 17 -35.60 36.75 -1.68
C LEU A 17 -36.16 35.82 -0.59
N GLY A 18 -35.74 36.10 0.66
CA GLY A 18 -36.51 35.95 1.90
C GLY A 18 -36.19 34.69 2.74
N ALA A 19 -36.00 34.72 4.06
CA ALA A 19 -36.09 35.79 5.06
C ALA A 19 -35.38 35.37 6.38
N CYS A 20 -34.92 36.35 7.16
CA CYS A 20 -34.54 36.33 8.59
C CYS A 20 -35.74 35.90 9.48
N ASN A 21 -35.69 35.45 10.75
CA ASN A 21 -34.70 35.05 11.79
C ASN A 21 -35.53 34.44 12.96
N ASN A 22 -34.84 33.75 13.89
CA ASN A 22 -35.10 33.62 15.35
C ASN A 22 -35.03 32.18 15.86
N ASN A 23 -33.90 31.87 16.50
CA ASN A 23 -33.75 30.78 17.47
C ASN A 23 -34.31 31.27 18.82
N PRO A 24 -35.00 30.43 19.60
CA PRO A 24 -34.31 29.81 20.73
C PRO A 24 -34.62 28.31 20.84
N GLY A 25 -33.61 27.57 21.29
CA GLY A 25 -33.59 26.10 21.21
C GLY A 25 -34.56 25.39 22.13
N GLU A 26 -34.71 24.08 21.90
CA GLU A 26 -34.51 23.05 22.91
C GLU A 26 -34.48 21.65 22.26
N VAL A 27 -33.45 20.90 22.66
CA VAL A 27 -33.26 19.45 22.86
C VAL A 27 -34.10 18.38 22.11
N GLY A 28 -33.38 17.33 21.69
CA GLY A 28 -33.86 15.94 21.76
C GLY A 28 -33.94 15.20 20.43
N THR A 29 -32.95 14.35 20.16
CA THR A 29 -32.86 13.48 18.98
C THR A 29 -33.72 12.22 19.13
N GLU A 30 -34.72 12.06 18.28
CA GLU A 30 -35.40 10.79 18.01
C GLU A 30 -35.67 10.62 16.50
N GLY A 31 -35.63 9.37 16.02
CA GLY A 31 -36.18 8.96 14.72
C GLY A 31 -35.15 8.22 13.85
N MET A 32 -34.96 6.91 13.97
CA MET A 32 -35.81 5.83 13.41
C MET A 32 -35.92 5.82 11.88
N ASN A 33 -34.99 5.08 11.28
CA ASN A 33 -35.12 4.10 10.20
C ASN A 33 -36.52 3.91 9.56
N ALA A 34 -36.61 4.10 8.24
CA ALA A 34 -37.26 3.16 7.31
C ALA A 34 -36.97 3.51 5.83
N ALA A 35 -36.11 2.68 5.23
CA ALA A 35 -36.06 2.17 3.85
C ALA A 35 -36.67 2.93 2.64
N ALA A 36 -35.84 3.15 1.62
CA ALA A 36 -36.00 2.68 0.23
C ALA A 36 -34.68 2.98 -0.52
N ALA A 37 -33.82 1.98 -0.73
CA ALA A 37 -33.75 1.08 -1.91
C ALA A 37 -32.93 1.65 -3.08
N ASP A 38 -31.88 0.89 -3.42
CA ASP A 38 -31.15 0.77 -4.68
C ASP A 38 -30.33 1.94 -5.25
N ALA A 39 -29.00 1.86 -5.05
CA ALA A 39 -28.03 1.61 -6.13
C ALA A 39 -26.60 1.54 -5.54
N ASN A 40 -26.16 0.34 -5.14
CA ASN A 40 -24.74 0.11 -4.82
C ASN A 40 -24.04 -0.49 -6.04
N ALA A 41 -23.25 0.33 -6.73
CA ALA A 41 -22.24 -0.11 -7.68
C ALA A 41 -20.97 0.72 -7.45
N ALA A 42 -20.31 0.48 -6.32
CA ALA A 42 -18.87 0.71 -6.17
C ALA A 42 -18.23 -0.63 -5.83
N THR A 43 -17.56 -1.21 -6.82
CA THR A 43 -16.88 -2.50 -6.74
C THR A 43 -15.81 -2.48 -5.64
N ALA A 44 -16.17 -3.05 -4.49
CA ALA A 44 -15.22 -3.41 -3.45
C ALA A 44 -14.24 -4.45 -4.01
N ALA A 45 -12.95 -4.26 -3.72
CA ALA A 45 -11.93 -5.29 -3.89
C ALA A 45 -12.40 -6.61 -3.24
N PRO A 46 -11.99 -7.79 -3.76
CA PRO A 46 -12.42 -9.06 -3.20
C PRO A 46 -12.11 -9.09 -1.71
N LEU A 47 -13.15 -9.27 -0.89
CA LEU A 47 -13.02 -9.48 0.55
C LEU A 47 -12.23 -10.77 0.73
N ILE A 48 -10.96 -10.63 1.10
CA ILE A 48 -10.19 -11.77 1.58
C ILE A 48 -10.85 -12.20 2.88
N ASP A 49 -11.49 -13.37 2.88
CA ASP A 49 -12.03 -14.00 4.09
C ASP A 49 -10.84 -14.49 4.93
N ASN A 50 -10.21 -13.55 5.65
CA ASN A 50 -9.18 -13.87 6.61
C ASN A 50 -9.90 -14.37 7.88
N PRO A 51 -9.87 -15.67 8.20
CA PRO A 51 -10.58 -16.23 9.36
C PRO A 51 -10.03 -15.72 10.69
N ASN A 52 -9.01 -14.86 10.63
CA ASN A 52 -8.33 -14.24 11.75
C ASN A 52 -8.75 -12.78 12.00
N VAL A 53 -9.59 -12.20 11.13
CA VAL A 53 -10.07 -10.80 11.24
C VAL A 53 -11.57 -10.75 10.95
N SER A 54 -12.37 -11.07 11.96
CA SER A 54 -13.84 -11.01 11.87
C SER A 54 -14.41 -9.59 11.97
N SER A 55 -13.61 -8.57 12.31
CA SER A 55 -13.92 -7.12 12.23
C SER A 55 -12.69 -6.31 12.64
N GLU A 56 -12.48 -5.11 12.09
CA GLU A 56 -11.35 -4.21 12.46
C GLU A 56 -11.37 -3.76 13.95
N THR A 57 -12.48 -4.03 14.66
CA THR A 57 -12.70 -3.69 16.08
C THR A 57 -12.52 -4.89 17.02
N GLU A 58 -12.22 -6.09 16.53
CA GLU A 58 -12.04 -7.28 17.37
C GLU A 58 -10.61 -7.41 17.91
N ALA A 59 -10.48 -7.89 19.15
CA ALA A 59 -9.19 -8.17 19.75
C ALA A 59 -8.43 -9.23 18.92
N PRO A 60 -7.09 -9.09 18.73
CA PRO A 60 -6.32 -10.04 17.94
C PRO A 60 -6.50 -11.48 18.45
N ASN A 61 -6.80 -12.43 17.56
CA ASN A 61 -6.88 -13.84 17.90
C ASN A 61 -5.55 -14.29 18.54
N PRO A 62 -5.53 -14.76 19.81
CA PRO A 62 -4.30 -15.15 20.50
C PRO A 62 -3.64 -16.42 19.92
N ASN A 63 -4.30 -17.09 18.97
CA ASN A 63 -3.82 -18.25 18.24
C ASN A 63 -3.48 -17.96 16.77
N ALA A 64 -3.53 -16.69 16.36
CA ALA A 64 -3.13 -16.24 15.03
C ALA A 64 -1.70 -16.71 14.63
N PRO A 65 -1.42 -16.94 13.34
CA PRO A 65 -0.05 -16.91 12.84
C PRO A 65 0.52 -15.49 12.98
N VAL A 66 1.83 -15.39 13.17
CA VAL A 66 2.55 -14.11 13.27
C VAL A 66 3.78 -14.20 12.39
N MET A 67 3.89 -13.30 11.41
CA MET A 67 5.08 -13.19 10.56
C MET A 67 6.13 -12.34 11.28
N THR A 68 7.31 -12.90 11.55
CA THR A 68 8.44 -12.14 12.11
C THR A 68 9.64 -12.25 11.19
N PHE A 69 10.01 -11.13 10.56
CA PHE A 69 11.18 -11.04 9.69
C PHE A 69 12.48 -10.92 10.47
N ALA A 70 13.55 -11.52 9.95
CA ALA A 70 14.91 -11.30 10.45
C ALA A 70 15.43 -9.89 10.13
N LYS A 71 14.99 -9.33 9.00
CA LYS A 71 15.19 -7.94 8.58
C LYS A 71 13.99 -7.50 7.74
N THR A 72 13.61 -6.24 7.80
CA THR A 72 12.50 -5.68 7.01
C THR A 72 12.96 -4.75 5.90
N ASP A 73 14.25 -4.44 5.85
CA ASP A 73 14.83 -3.65 4.78
C ASP A 73 16.20 -4.17 4.31
N HIS A 74 16.57 -3.79 3.10
CA HIS A 74 17.88 -4.02 2.54
C HIS A 74 18.27 -2.87 1.61
N ASP A 75 19.46 -2.30 1.84
CA ASP A 75 20.05 -1.29 0.96
C ASP A 75 21.18 -1.91 0.14
N PHE A 76 21.04 -1.88 -1.18
CA PHE A 76 22.08 -2.33 -2.11
C PHE A 76 23.20 -1.28 -2.27
N GLY A 77 23.01 -0.07 -1.75
CA GLY A 77 23.90 1.06 -1.97
C GLY A 77 23.87 1.50 -3.43
N ASP A 78 25.04 1.93 -3.92
CA ASP A 78 25.23 2.32 -5.31
C ASP A 78 25.28 1.09 -6.23
N ILE A 79 24.41 1.07 -7.24
CA ILE A 79 24.40 0.04 -8.29
C ILE A 79 24.61 0.66 -9.67
N GLN A 80 25.16 -0.14 -10.57
CA GLN A 80 25.35 0.27 -11.96
C GLN A 80 24.00 0.32 -12.70
N PRO A 81 23.88 1.17 -13.74
CA PRO A 81 22.75 1.14 -14.65
C PRO A 81 22.51 -0.27 -15.20
N ASN A 82 21.24 -0.63 -15.41
CA ASN A 82 20.82 -1.94 -15.95
C ASN A 82 21.23 -3.15 -15.11
N ALA A 83 21.72 -2.95 -13.87
CA ALA A 83 21.99 -4.03 -12.95
C ALA A 83 20.70 -4.72 -12.50
N VAL A 84 20.82 -6.03 -12.26
CA VAL A 84 19.79 -6.82 -11.59
C VAL A 84 20.34 -7.26 -10.25
N VAL A 85 19.70 -6.82 -9.17
CA VAL A 85 20.11 -7.14 -7.79
C VAL A 85 19.03 -7.93 -7.07
N LYS A 86 19.43 -8.75 -6.10
CA LYS A 86 18.53 -9.67 -5.38
C LYS A 86 18.84 -9.69 -3.89
N THR A 87 17.80 -9.78 -3.07
CA THR A 87 17.92 -10.03 -1.63
C THR A 87 16.85 -11.02 -1.20
N THR A 88 17.16 -11.80 -0.16
CA THR A 88 16.20 -12.67 0.52
C THR A 88 15.85 -12.07 1.88
N PHE A 89 14.56 -12.06 2.18
CA PHE A 89 14.01 -11.73 3.50
C PHE A 89 13.50 -13.01 4.14
N GLU A 90 14.24 -13.52 5.13
CA GLU A 90 13.79 -14.65 5.93
C GLU A 90 12.79 -14.20 6.98
N PHE A 91 11.74 -14.99 7.18
CA PHE A 91 10.80 -14.82 8.27
C PHE A 91 10.57 -16.14 9.01
N THR A 92 10.09 -16.01 10.24
CA THR A 92 9.64 -17.13 11.08
C THR A 92 8.17 -16.92 11.43
N ASN A 93 7.37 -17.98 11.40
CA ASN A 93 6.03 -17.94 11.98
C ASN A 93 6.14 -18.07 13.51
N THR A 94 6.05 -16.97 14.24
CA THR A 94 6.13 -16.94 15.71
C THR A 94 4.75 -17.09 16.38
N GLY A 95 3.71 -17.30 15.58
CA GLY A 95 2.34 -17.52 16.05
C GLY A 95 2.04 -18.98 16.39
N LYS A 96 0.75 -19.30 16.50
CA LYS A 96 0.29 -20.63 16.97
C LYS A 96 -0.50 -21.45 15.94
N SER A 97 -0.76 -20.87 14.77
CA SER A 97 -1.41 -21.55 13.64
C SER A 97 -0.53 -21.48 12.39
N PRO A 98 -0.73 -22.34 11.37
CA PRO A 98 -0.01 -22.24 10.11
C PRO A 98 -0.18 -20.87 9.45
N LEU A 99 0.94 -20.28 9.04
CA LEU A 99 0.98 -19.03 8.29
C LEU A 99 0.88 -19.36 6.79
N ILE A 100 -0.02 -18.67 6.10
CA ILE A 100 -0.24 -18.82 4.66
C ILE A 100 -0.07 -17.44 4.02
N ILE A 101 0.82 -17.37 3.02
CA ILE A 101 0.97 -16.18 2.19
C ILE A 101 0.06 -16.33 0.98
N GLU A 102 -0.90 -15.43 0.85
CA GLU A 102 -1.80 -15.38 -0.29
C GLU A 102 -1.12 -14.74 -1.50
N ASN A 103 -0.47 -13.60 -1.28
CA ASN A 103 0.16 -12.84 -2.35
C ASN A 103 1.34 -12.00 -1.85
N ALA A 104 2.30 -11.71 -2.73
CA ALA A 104 3.29 -10.67 -2.54
C ALA A 104 3.32 -9.75 -3.76
N THR A 105 3.05 -8.47 -3.55
CA THR A 105 2.91 -7.46 -4.60
C THR A 105 3.96 -6.38 -4.45
N ALA A 106 4.65 -6.04 -5.55
CA ALA A 106 5.51 -4.87 -5.61
C ALA A 106 4.78 -3.68 -6.24
N ALA A 107 5.17 -2.46 -5.86
CA ALA A 107 4.57 -1.23 -6.37
C ALA A 107 4.87 -0.94 -7.87
N CYS A 108 5.94 -1.51 -8.44
CA CYS A 108 6.31 -1.37 -9.86
C CYS A 108 6.69 -2.72 -10.46
N GLY A 109 6.54 -2.87 -11.78
CA GLY A 109 7.05 -4.04 -12.52
C GLY A 109 8.58 -4.18 -12.52
N CYS A 110 9.31 -3.18 -12.01
CA CYS A 110 10.76 -3.21 -11.82
C CYS A 110 11.21 -4.01 -10.58
N THR A 111 10.26 -4.51 -9.79
CA THR A 111 10.54 -5.31 -8.60
C THR A 111 9.68 -6.56 -8.65
N THR A 112 10.32 -7.73 -8.49
CA THR A 112 9.64 -9.02 -8.62
C THR A 112 9.86 -9.82 -7.33
N PRO A 113 8.79 -10.06 -6.55
CA PRO A 113 8.86 -10.95 -5.40
C PRO A 113 8.63 -12.41 -5.80
N ASN A 114 9.33 -13.32 -5.14
CA ASN A 114 9.07 -14.75 -5.09
C ASN A 114 9.03 -15.19 -3.61
N TRP A 115 8.20 -16.15 -3.24
CA TRP A 115 7.99 -16.49 -1.83
C TRP A 115 7.66 -17.97 -1.63
N THR A 116 7.87 -18.45 -0.40
CA THR A 116 7.42 -19.78 0.06
C THR A 116 5.90 -19.91 -0.12
N LYS A 117 5.44 -20.91 -0.89
CA LYS A 117 4.02 -21.09 -1.22
C LYS A 117 3.31 -22.06 -0.27
N GLU A 118 4.08 -22.94 0.35
CA GLU A 118 3.58 -23.91 1.31
C GLU A 118 3.21 -23.23 2.63
N PRO A 119 2.19 -23.72 3.35
CA PRO A 119 1.89 -23.24 4.70
C PRO A 119 3.08 -23.41 5.65
N ILE A 120 3.42 -22.36 6.41
CA ILE A 120 4.53 -22.34 7.34
C ILE A 120 3.99 -22.65 8.74
N ALA A 121 4.32 -23.84 9.26
CA ALA A 121 3.93 -24.26 10.60
C ALA A 121 4.45 -23.30 11.70
N PRO A 122 3.85 -23.29 12.90
CA PRO A 122 4.40 -22.58 14.07
C PRO A 122 5.88 -22.91 14.31
N GLY A 123 6.71 -21.89 14.50
CA GLY A 123 8.18 -21.99 14.60
C GLY A 123 8.90 -22.24 13.28
N GLY A 124 8.17 -22.53 12.20
CA GLY A 124 8.72 -22.73 10.87
C GLY A 124 9.24 -21.44 10.23
N LYS A 125 10.13 -21.60 9.25
CA LYS A 125 10.73 -20.49 8.50
C LYS A 125 10.25 -20.48 7.06
N GLY A 126 10.16 -19.29 6.49
CA GLY A 126 9.91 -19.06 5.07
C GLY A 126 10.74 -17.89 4.55
N ILE A 127 10.68 -17.66 3.24
CA ILE A 127 11.45 -16.63 2.56
C ILE A 127 10.59 -15.79 1.63
N ILE A 128 10.98 -14.51 1.49
CA ILE A 128 10.57 -13.62 0.40
C ILE A 128 11.85 -13.21 -0.36
N ASP A 129 12.04 -13.76 -1.56
CA ASP A 129 13.08 -13.33 -2.48
C ASP A 129 12.59 -12.12 -3.27
N VAL A 130 13.38 -11.05 -3.29
CA VAL A 130 13.06 -9.83 -4.03
C VAL A 130 14.16 -9.56 -5.04
N GLN A 131 13.77 -9.49 -6.30
CA GLN A 131 14.62 -9.05 -7.40
C GLN A 131 14.25 -7.63 -7.82
N PHE A 132 15.26 -6.79 -8.06
CA PHE A 132 15.09 -5.45 -8.63
C PHE A 132 15.84 -5.35 -9.95
N ASP A 133 15.16 -4.84 -10.97
CA ASP A 133 15.71 -4.55 -12.28
C ASP A 133 15.88 -3.03 -12.45
N ALA A 134 17.12 -2.58 -12.55
CA ALA A 134 17.49 -1.17 -12.70
C ALA A 134 17.38 -0.66 -14.15
N HIS A 135 16.97 -1.51 -15.10
CA HIS A 135 16.89 -1.13 -16.51
C HIS A 135 15.97 0.10 -16.73
N GLY A 136 16.54 1.12 -17.37
CA GLY A 136 15.84 2.39 -17.61
C GLY A 136 15.49 3.19 -16.35
N LYS A 137 16.20 2.97 -15.23
CA LYS A 137 16.05 3.70 -13.96
C LYS A 137 17.36 4.38 -13.59
N THR A 138 17.29 5.47 -12.82
CA THR A 138 18.44 6.25 -12.33
C THR A 138 18.15 6.83 -10.94
N GLY A 139 19.20 7.17 -10.18
CA GLY A 139 19.11 7.82 -8.88
C GLY A 139 18.50 6.95 -7.77
N MET A 140 18.08 7.60 -6.68
CA MET A 140 17.55 6.94 -5.49
C MET A 140 16.24 6.17 -5.79
N GLN A 141 16.22 4.91 -5.40
CA GLN A 141 15.06 4.03 -5.45
C GLN A 141 14.74 3.53 -4.05
N ASN A 142 13.46 3.56 -3.69
CA ASN A 142 12.91 2.99 -2.48
C ASN A 142 11.66 2.19 -2.88
N LYS A 143 11.73 0.86 -2.83
CA LYS A 143 10.65 -0.03 -3.30
C LYS A 143 10.14 -0.89 -2.16
N GLU A 144 8.83 -0.89 -2.01
CA GLU A 144 8.12 -1.72 -1.04
C GLU A 144 7.55 -2.96 -1.73
N VAL A 145 7.64 -4.09 -1.03
CA VAL A 145 6.90 -5.32 -1.34
C VAL A 145 5.90 -5.54 -0.21
N ALA A 146 4.61 -5.58 -0.55
CA ALA A 146 3.52 -5.88 0.37
C ALA A 146 3.20 -7.38 0.30
N ILE A 147 3.24 -8.05 1.45
CA ILE A 147 2.98 -9.48 1.62
C ILE A 147 1.62 -9.64 2.31
N GLN A 148 0.62 -10.11 1.56
CA GLN A 148 -0.71 -10.44 2.07
C GLN A 148 -0.70 -11.87 2.63
N ALA A 149 -1.04 -12.00 3.90
CA ALA A 149 -1.10 -13.26 4.62
C ALA A 149 -2.28 -13.30 5.60
N ASN A 150 -2.56 -14.49 6.15
CA ASN A 150 -3.57 -14.71 7.20
C ASN A 150 -3.12 -14.23 8.61
N THR A 151 -2.22 -13.25 8.68
CA THR A 151 -1.73 -12.64 9.92
C THR A 151 -2.60 -11.44 10.32
N GLN A 152 -2.33 -10.87 11.50
CA GLN A 152 -2.88 -9.56 11.91
C GLN A 152 -1.72 -8.62 12.30
N PRO A 153 -1.50 -7.51 11.57
CA PRO A 153 -2.21 -7.11 10.35
C PRO A 153 -2.03 -8.10 9.20
N SER A 154 -2.94 -8.08 8.24
CA SER A 154 -2.95 -9.01 7.11
C SER A 154 -1.86 -8.67 6.06
N ILE A 155 -1.45 -7.40 5.99
CA ILE A 155 -0.34 -6.92 5.16
C ILE A 155 0.93 -6.78 6.00
N ASN A 156 1.97 -7.51 5.62
CA ASN A 156 3.34 -7.32 6.08
C ASN A 156 4.16 -6.64 4.97
N LYS A 157 5.28 -6.00 5.32
CA LYS A 157 6.05 -5.18 4.36
C LYS A 157 7.54 -5.44 4.50
N VAL A 158 8.22 -5.50 3.35
CA VAL A 158 9.67 -5.40 3.26
C VAL A 158 10.07 -4.33 2.25
N VAL A 159 11.24 -3.72 2.44
CA VAL A 159 11.70 -2.57 1.66
C VAL A 159 13.07 -2.85 1.08
N ILE A 160 13.27 -2.48 -0.19
CA ILE A 160 14.60 -2.41 -0.79
C ILE A 160 14.95 -0.98 -1.15
N LYS A 161 16.21 -0.61 -0.96
CA LYS A 161 16.76 0.70 -1.30
C LYS A 161 17.99 0.53 -2.18
N THR A 162 18.22 1.50 -3.06
CA THR A 162 19.44 1.58 -3.86
C THR A 162 19.56 2.96 -4.48
N ASN A 163 20.78 3.36 -4.83
CA ASN A 163 21.06 4.49 -5.70
C ASN A 163 21.61 3.97 -7.04
N ILE A 164 20.96 4.29 -8.14
CA ILE A 164 21.45 3.89 -9.47
C ILE A 164 22.33 5.00 -10.02
N LEU A 165 23.60 4.70 -10.25
CA LEU A 165 24.56 5.66 -10.78
C LEU A 165 24.19 6.08 -12.21
N PRO A 166 24.55 7.30 -12.66
CA PRO A 166 24.38 7.70 -14.05
C PRO A 166 25.18 6.82 -15.01
N ASP A 167 24.71 6.68 -16.25
CA ASP A 167 25.45 6.00 -17.32
C ASP A 167 26.85 6.61 -17.48
N GLY A 168 27.87 5.74 -17.50
CA GLY A 168 29.28 6.14 -17.62
C GLY A 168 30.00 6.47 -16.31
N GLN A 169 29.36 6.30 -15.14
CA GLN A 169 30.00 6.38 -13.83
C GLN A 169 30.31 4.98 -13.26
N ASN A 170 31.59 4.60 -13.22
CA ASN A 170 32.04 3.41 -12.49
C ASN A 170 31.99 3.69 -10.98
N GLY A 171 31.45 2.75 -10.19
CA GLY A 171 31.43 2.79 -8.71
C GLY A 171 32.84 2.95 -8.12
N PRO A 172 32.96 3.27 -6.82
CA PRO A 172 34.01 4.12 -6.27
C PRO A 172 35.41 3.70 -6.72
N TYR A 173 36.16 4.68 -7.23
CA TYR A 173 37.59 4.58 -7.44
C TYR A 173 38.22 3.99 -6.17
N ARG A 174 38.81 2.80 -6.28
CA ARG A 174 39.81 2.36 -5.29
C ARG A 174 41.05 3.20 -5.56
N GLN A 175 41.18 4.31 -4.83
CA GLN A 175 42.49 4.93 -4.59
C GLN A 175 43.21 4.14 -3.50
#